data_AF-A0A8H5F5F7-F1
#
_entry.id   AF-A0A8H5F5F7-F1
#
_cell.length_a   1.000
_cell.length_b   1.000
_cell.length_c   1.000
_cell.angle_alpha   90.00
_cell.angle_beta   90.00
_cell.angle_gamma   90.00
#
_symmetry.space_group_name_H-M   'P 1'
#
loop_
_entity.id
_entity.type
_entity.pdbx_description
1 polymer ?
#
loop_
_entity_poly.entity_id
_entity_poly.type
_entity_poly.pdbx_seq_one_letter_code
_entity_poly.pdbx_strand_id
1 'polypeptide(L)'
;MISGPLSEADGQNILNALDDAKPTVLSSMTDIAHETSAWTGILGGVVLVTSDLNEFSKAMSAFEDALVAKVPSDLKDYASAIKSNIDNAVKTASAAYVNGSGISSLQAKFSQNPS
;
A
#
# COMPACT_ATOMS: atom_id res chain seq x y z
N MET A 1 19.49 18.38 6.09
CA MET A 1 19.25 16.94 6.30
C MET A 1 18.86 16.74 7.75
N ILE A 2 17.80 15.98 8.04
CA ILE A 2 17.41 15.66 9.42
C ILE A 2 18.36 14.55 9.93
N SER A 3 19.35 14.91 10.74
CA SER A 3 20.36 14.01 11.29
C SER A 3 19.94 13.53 12.68
N GLY A 4 19.15 12.45 12.72
CA GLY A 4 18.67 11.80 13.94
C GLY A 4 17.35 11.05 13.69
N PRO A 5 16.88 10.23 14.65
CA PRO A 5 15.49 9.79 14.72
C PRO A 5 14.55 10.99 14.82
N LEU A 6 13.30 10.81 14.43
CA LEU A 6 12.20 11.72 14.73
C LEU A 6 12.01 11.81 16.25
N SER A 7 11.42 12.92 16.71
CA SER A 7 10.92 12.98 18.07
C SER A 7 9.77 11.98 18.25
N GLU A 8 9.50 11.57 19.49
CA GLU A 8 8.38 10.67 19.82
C GLU A 8 7.05 11.22 19.30
N ALA A 9 6.80 12.49 19.62
CA ALA A 9 5.57 13.18 19.21
C ALA A 9 5.45 13.27 17.68
N ASP A 10 6.52 13.63 16.98
CA ASP A 10 6.49 13.74 15.52
C ASP A 10 6.34 12.37 14.85
N GLY A 11 7.05 11.36 15.35
CA GLY A 11 6.95 9.98 14.89
C GLY A 11 5.52 9.46 15.02
N GLN A 12 4.92 9.61 16.21
CA GLN A 12 3.54 9.20 16.45
C GLN A 12 2.54 9.97 15.57
N ASN A 13 2.69 11.29 15.44
CA ASN A 13 1.78 12.11 14.63
C ASN A 13 1.83 11.71 13.15
N ILE A 14 3.02 11.47 12.60
CA ILE A 14 3.18 11.02 11.21
C ILE A 14 2.56 9.63 11.02
N LEU A 15 2.80 8.71 11.95
CA LEU A 15 2.23 7.36 11.85
C LEU A 15 0.70 7.38 11.95
N ASN A 16 0.13 8.19 12.84
CA ASN A 16 -1.32 8.37 12.93
C ASN A 16 -1.90 8.92 11.61
N ALA A 17 -1.26 9.94 11.04
CA ALA A 17 -1.71 10.50 9.76
C ALA A 17 -1.65 9.47 8.61
N LEU A 18 -0.63 8.59 8.61
CA LEU A 18 -0.56 7.51 7.64
C LEU A 18 -1.62 6.43 7.88
N ASP A 19 -1.90 6.11 9.15
CA ASP A 19 -2.93 5.14 9.51
C ASP A 19 -4.33 5.66 9.17
N ASP A 20 -4.58 6.95 9.31
CA ASP A 20 -5.81 7.62 8.89
C ASP A 20 -5.96 7.65 7.36
N ALA A 21 -4.86 7.77 6.62
CA ALA A 21 -4.85 7.74 5.15
C ALA A 21 -4.93 6.31 4.58
N LYS A 22 -4.51 5.30 5.35
CA LYS A 22 -4.43 3.89 4.92
C LYS A 22 -5.76 3.36 4.35
N PRO A 23 -6.95 3.59 4.96
CA PRO A 23 -8.22 3.14 4.38
C PRO A 23 -8.45 3.66 2.97
N THR A 24 -8.12 4.92 2.68
CA THR A 24 -8.27 5.50 1.34
C THR A 24 -7.35 4.84 0.33
N VAL A 25 -6.09 4.58 0.72
CA VAL A 25 -5.13 3.86 -0.14
C VAL A 25 -5.63 2.44 -0.44
N LEU A 26 -6.06 1.70 0.59
CA LEU A 26 -6.58 0.34 0.45
C LEU A 26 -7.83 0.27 -0.43
N SER A 27 -8.77 1.21 -0.26
CA SER A 27 -9.95 1.31 -1.11
C SER A 27 -9.55 1.58 -2.56
N SER A 28 -8.65 2.54 -2.79
CA SER A 28 -8.21 2.89 -4.14
C SER A 28 -7.53 1.72 -4.86
N MET A 29 -6.69 0.94 -4.15
CA MET A 29 -6.07 -0.26 -4.71
C MET A 29 -7.11 -1.35 -5.03
N THR A 30 -8.16 -1.46 -4.22
CA THR A 30 -9.28 -2.37 -4.47
C THR A 30 -10.07 -1.95 -5.70
N ASP A 31 -10.37 -0.66 -5.84
CA ASP A 31 -11.07 -0.11 -6.99
C ASP A 31 -10.25 -0.30 -8.27
N ILE A 32 -8.94 -0.02 -8.23
CA ILE A 32 -8.03 -0.31 -9.35
C ILE A 32 -8.08 -1.79 -9.74
N ALA A 33 -8.11 -2.71 -8.77
CA ALA A 33 -8.23 -4.14 -9.04
C ALA A 33 -9.57 -4.50 -9.73
N HIS A 34 -10.67 -3.85 -9.34
CA HIS A 34 -11.99 -4.07 -9.96
C HIS A 34 -12.06 -3.57 -11.40
N GLU A 35 -11.30 -2.54 -11.75
CA GLU A 35 -11.26 -1.97 -13.12
C GLU A 35 -10.47 -2.83 -14.12
N THR A 36 -9.93 -3.99 -13.72
CA THR A 36 -9.11 -4.86 -14.59
C THR A 36 -9.78 -5.12 -15.94
N SER A 37 -11.09 -5.42 -15.96
CA SER A 37 -11.83 -5.71 -17.20
C SER A 37 -11.86 -4.51 -18.16
N ALA A 38 -12.06 -3.30 -17.65
CA ALA A 38 -12.08 -2.07 -18.45
C ALA A 38 -10.72 -1.84 -19.13
N TRP A 39 -9.63 -2.06 -18.40
CA TRP A 39 -8.27 -1.87 -18.92
C TRP A 39 -7.81 -2.98 -19.87
N THR A 40 -8.32 -4.21 -19.74
CA THR A 40 -8.01 -5.29 -20.70
C THR A 40 -8.58 -5.04 -22.09
N GLY A 41 -9.66 -4.26 -22.21
CA GLY A 41 -10.25 -3.86 -23.49
C GLY A 41 -9.47 -2.77 -24.23
N ILE A 42 -8.50 -2.13 -23.57
CA ILE A 42 -7.69 -1.03 -24.12
C ILE A 42 -6.33 -1.57 -24.57
N LEU A 43 -5.93 -1.30 -25.81
CA LEU A 43 -4.62 -1.71 -26.32
C LEU A 43 -3.50 -1.09 -25.46
N GLY A 44 -2.72 -1.94 -24.80
CA GLY A 44 -1.65 -1.52 -23.88
C GLY A 44 -2.13 -1.10 -22.48
N GLY A 45 -3.42 -1.12 -22.18
CA GLY A 45 -3.98 -0.66 -20.90
C GLY A 45 -3.43 -1.42 -19.69
N VAL A 46 -3.37 -2.75 -19.77
CA VAL A 46 -2.78 -3.60 -18.72
C VAL A 46 -1.30 -3.26 -18.46
N VAL A 47 -0.53 -2.98 -19.53
CA VAL A 47 0.89 -2.64 -19.40
C VAL A 47 1.05 -1.28 -18.71
N LEU A 48 0.21 -0.31 -19.05
CA LEU A 48 0.21 1.00 -18.40
C LEU A 48 -0.09 0.89 -16.90
N VAL A 49 -1.20 0.24 -16.53
CA VAL A 49 -1.60 0.13 -15.11
C VAL A 49 -0.57 -0.65 -14.30
N THR A 50 0.00 -1.73 -14.85
CA THR A 50 1.04 -2.49 -14.15
C THR A 50 2.35 -1.71 -14.01
N SER A 51 2.71 -0.85 -14.96
CA SER A 51 3.84 0.07 -14.84
C SER A 51 3.61 1.08 -13.72
N ASP A 52 2.45 1.73 -13.72
CA ASP A 52 2.09 2.76 -12.73
C ASP A 52 2.03 2.18 -11.31
N LEU A 53 1.44 0.99 -11.14
CA LEU A 53 1.40 0.29 -9.86
C LEU A 53 2.80 -0.07 -9.35
N ASN A 54 3.71 -0.45 -10.23
CA ASN A 54 5.10 -0.75 -9.87
C ASN A 54 5.88 0.51 -9.48
N GLU A 55 5.68 1.62 -10.19
CA GLU A 55 6.27 2.91 -9.83
C GLU A 55 5.74 3.42 -8.49
N PHE A 56 4.42 3.35 -8.29
CA PHE A 56 3.77 3.67 -7.03
C PHE A 56 4.32 2.82 -5.88
N SER A 57 4.39 1.49 -6.06
CA SER A 57 4.95 0.57 -5.06
C SER A 57 6.37 0.97 -4.68
N LYS A 58 7.25 1.23 -5.65
CA LYS A 58 8.63 1.62 -5.38
C LYS A 58 8.73 2.93 -4.60
N ALA A 59 7.97 3.94 -5.01
CA ALA A 59 7.97 5.24 -4.34
C ALA A 59 7.45 5.13 -2.91
N MET A 60 6.35 4.39 -2.72
CA MET A 60 5.73 4.20 -1.41
C MET A 60 6.63 3.39 -0.48
N SER A 61 7.17 2.27 -0.96
CA SER A 61 8.08 1.45 -0.16
C SER A 61 9.33 2.24 0.25
N ALA A 62 9.90 3.08 -0.63
CA ALA A 62 11.05 3.91 -0.30
C ALA A 62 10.72 4.98 0.78
N PHE A 63 9.54 5.58 0.71
CA PHE A 63 9.06 6.50 1.73
C PHE A 63 8.88 5.79 3.08
N GLU A 64 8.21 4.64 3.10
CA GLU A 64 7.95 3.87 4.32
C GLU A 64 9.23 3.32 4.94
N ASP A 65 10.19 2.85 4.13
CA ASP A 65 11.48 2.38 4.61
C ASP A 65 12.25 3.52 5.28
N ALA A 66 12.21 4.72 4.69
CA ALA A 66 12.80 5.91 5.28
C ALA A 66 12.10 6.28 6.60
N LEU A 67 10.78 6.12 6.68
CA LEU A 67 10.03 6.38 7.91
C LEU A 67 10.37 5.36 9.00
N VAL A 68 10.34 4.06 8.72
CA VAL A 68 10.71 2.98 9.66
C VAL A 68 12.14 3.18 10.18
N ALA A 69 13.05 3.65 9.33
CA ALA A 69 14.43 3.96 9.73
C ALA A 69 14.55 5.19 10.65
N LYS A 70 13.55 6.08 10.63
CA LYS A 70 13.57 7.37 11.33
C LYS A 70 12.68 7.42 12.56
N VAL A 71 11.64 6.59 12.67
CA VAL A 71 10.82 6.55 13.87
C VAL A 71 11.62 6.03 15.09
N PRO A 72 11.25 6.47 16.31
CA PRO A 72 11.68 5.87 17.57
C PRO A 72 11.53 4.34 17.58
N SER A 73 12.37 3.66 18.36
CA SER A 73 12.47 2.20 18.34
C SER A 73 11.18 1.48 18.71
N ASP A 74 10.43 2.02 19.65
CA ASP A 74 9.14 1.54 20.13
C ASP A 74 8.01 1.71 19.11
N LEU A 75 8.15 2.66 18.17
CA LEU A 75 7.20 2.87 17.08
C LEU A 75 7.51 2.06 15.81
N LYS A 76 8.65 1.35 15.75
CA LYS A 76 9.07 0.62 14.54
C LYS A 76 8.11 -0.50 14.14
N ASP A 77 7.53 -1.20 15.12
CA ASP A 77 6.58 -2.27 14.84
C ASP A 77 5.29 -1.71 14.23
N TYR A 78 4.81 -0.57 14.76
CA TYR A 78 3.64 0.13 14.20
C TYR A 78 3.90 0.64 12.78
N ALA A 79 5.06 1.27 12.55
CA ALA A 79 5.48 1.72 11.23
C ALA A 79 5.58 0.55 10.23
N SER A 80 6.15 -0.59 10.66
CA SER A 80 6.28 -1.79 9.83
C SER A 80 4.92 -2.42 9.51
N ALA A 81 3.96 -2.35 10.43
CA ALA A 81 2.60 -2.83 10.20
C ALA A 81 1.85 -1.98 9.16
N ILE A 82 1.99 -0.64 9.21
CA ILE A 82 1.41 0.25 8.20
C ILE A 82 1.99 -0.06 6.83
N LYS A 83 3.32 -0.14 6.72
CA LYS A 83 4.04 -0.53 5.50
C LYS A 83 3.50 -1.84 4.92
N SER A 84 3.45 -2.89 5.74
CA SER A 84 2.99 -4.22 5.30
C SER A 84 1.57 -4.19 4.74
N ASN A 85 0.67 -3.43 5.35
CA ASN A 85 -0.70 -3.29 4.87
C ASN A 85 -0.78 -2.63 3.48
N ILE A 86 -0.01 -1.56 3.28
CA ILE A 86 0.01 -0.81 2.02
C ILE A 86 0.69 -1.64 0.92
N ASP A 87 1.85 -2.24 1.19
CA ASP A 87 2.56 -3.13 0.26
C ASP A 87 1.66 -4.30 -0.19
N ASN A 88 0.89 -4.90 0.74
CA ASN A 88 -0.04 -5.98 0.42
C ASN A 88 -1.21 -5.52 -0.46
N ALA A 89 -1.73 -4.29 -0.26
CA ALA A 89 -2.78 -3.73 -1.09
C ALA A 89 -2.30 -3.49 -2.53
N VAL A 90 -1.10 -2.92 -2.70
CA VAL A 90 -0.53 -2.68 -4.04
C VAL A 90 -0.21 -4.00 -4.75
N LYS A 91 0.33 -4.98 -4.02
CA LYS A 91 0.58 -6.33 -4.55
C LYS A 91 -0.71 -7.01 -5.00
N THR A 92 -1.79 -6.82 -4.24
CA THR A 92 -3.13 -7.33 -4.57
C THR A 92 -3.65 -6.71 -5.86
N ALA A 93 -3.60 -5.38 -5.98
CA ALA A 93 -4.01 -4.68 -7.20
C ALA A 93 -3.20 -5.17 -8.40
N SER A 94 -1.87 -5.25 -8.27
CA SER A 94 -0.98 -5.73 -9.33
C SER A 94 -1.32 -7.16 -9.77
N ALA A 95 -1.62 -8.05 -8.82
CA ALA A 95 -1.96 -9.44 -9.12
C ALA A 95 -3.28 -9.59 -9.90
N ALA A 96 -4.22 -8.66 -9.78
CA ALA A 96 -5.47 -8.67 -10.55
C ALA A 96 -5.19 -8.53 -12.06
N TYR A 97 -4.22 -7.68 -12.44
CA TYR A 97 -3.82 -7.42 -13.82
C TYR A 97 -2.91 -8.50 -14.43
N VAL A 98 -2.22 -9.29 -13.60
CA VAL A 98 -1.37 -10.42 -14.06
C VAL A 98 -2.19 -11.69 -14.26
N ASN A 99 -3.18 -11.95 -13.40
CA ASN A 99 -3.90 -13.25 -13.37
C ASN A 99 -5.26 -13.24 -14.08
N GLY A 100 -5.73 -12.10 -14.60
CA GLY A 100 -6.99 -11.97 -15.36
C GLY A 100 -8.28 -12.42 -14.62
N SER A 101 -8.23 -12.73 -13.32
CA SER A 101 -9.35 -13.39 -12.59
C SER A 101 -9.30 -13.29 -11.04
N GLY A 102 -8.58 -12.33 -10.45
CA GLY A 102 -8.16 -12.39 -9.03
C GLY A 102 -9.17 -12.07 -7.91
N ILE A 103 -10.43 -11.75 -8.19
CA ILE A 103 -11.34 -11.11 -7.20
C ILE A 103 -11.78 -12.08 -6.08
N SER A 104 -11.95 -13.38 -6.36
CA SER A 104 -12.57 -14.33 -5.40
C SER A 104 -11.74 -14.64 -4.15
N SER A 105 -10.43 -14.36 -4.15
CA SER A 105 -9.57 -14.64 -2.99
C SER A 105 -9.40 -13.45 -2.03
N LEU A 106 -9.91 -12.27 -2.41
CA LEU A 106 -9.70 -11.00 -1.70
C LEU A 106 -10.77 -10.75 -0.64
N GLN A 107 -12.05 -11.01 -0.94
CA GLN A 107 -13.14 -10.91 0.06
C GLN A 107 -12.91 -11.81 1.28
N ALA A 108 -12.29 -12.97 1.10
CA ALA A 108 -12.04 -13.92 2.17
C ALA A 108 -10.92 -13.48 3.14
N LYS A 109 -9.93 -12.72 2.67
CA LYS A 109 -8.78 -12.30 3.50
C LYS A 109 -9.00 -10.97 4.22
N PHE A 110 -9.71 -10.04 3.60
CA PHE A 110 -10.05 -8.76 4.24
C PHE A 110 -11.15 -8.90 5.31
N SER A 111 -12.01 -9.92 5.22
CA SER A 111 -13.04 -10.20 6.24
C SER A 111 -12.51 -10.95 7.48
N GLN A 112 -11.24 -11.36 7.50
CA GLN A 112 -10.66 -12.19 8.56
C GLN A 112 -9.67 -11.47 9.47
N ASN A 113 -9.58 -10.14 9.42
CA ASN A 113 -8.79 -9.38 10.41
C ASN A 113 -9.75 -8.79 11.47
N PRO A 114 -10.10 -9.53 12.54
CA PRO A 114 -10.90 -8.96 13.60
C PRO A 114 -10.12 -7.85 14.30
N SER A 115 -10.82 -6.74 14.54
CA SER A 115 -10.49 -5.62 15.42
C SER A 115 -10.01 -6.04 16.79
#